data_AF-A0A972IHH8-F1
#
_entry.id   AF-A0A972IHH8-F1
#
_cell.length_a   1.000
_cell.length_b   1.000
_cell.length_c   1.000
_cell.angle_alpha   90.00
_cell.angle_beta   90.00
_cell.angle_gamma   90.00
#
_symmetry.space_group_name_H-M   'P 1'
#
loop_
_entity.id
_entity.type
_entity.pdbx_description
1 polymer ?
#
loop_
_entity_poly.entity_id
_entity_poly.type
_entity_poly.pdbx_seq_one_letter_code
_entity_poly.pdbx_strand_id
1 'polypeptide(L)'
;MKKTLPPKLKKFAAAKQRRLDELLEKNNEGTITASETARLEQLVGEAEELMVANARLVARFAEAEGENSAAAAVPATVWVKPEHAGR
;
A
#
# COMPACT_ATOMS: atom_id res chain seq x y z
N MET A 1 -22.95 7.47 -9.06
CA MET A 1 -21.68 7.47 -8.29
C MET A 1 -20.74 6.47 -8.94
N LYS A 2 -19.66 6.92 -9.59
CA LYS A 2 -18.67 6.01 -10.19
C LYS A 2 -17.79 5.51 -9.05
N LYS A 3 -17.90 4.23 -8.68
CA LYS A 3 -17.02 3.60 -7.69
C LYS A 3 -15.59 3.71 -8.20
N THR A 4 -14.74 4.37 -7.43
CA THR A 4 -13.31 4.51 -7.68
C THR A 4 -12.68 3.13 -7.48
N LEU A 5 -12.24 2.51 -8.58
CA LEU A 5 -11.59 1.20 -8.52
C LEU A 5 -10.23 1.33 -7.83
N PRO A 6 -9.81 0.35 -7.02
CA PRO A 6 -8.54 0.39 -6.33
C PRO A 6 -7.37 0.51 -7.33
N PRO A 7 -6.31 1.25 -6.99
CA PRO A 7 -5.20 1.52 -7.90
C PRO A 7 -4.43 0.23 -8.20
N LYS A 8 -4.06 0.05 -9.47
CA LYS A 8 -3.23 -1.09 -9.90
C LYS A 8 -1.78 -0.83 -9.48
N LEU A 9 -1.32 -1.54 -8.45
CA LEU A 9 0.05 -1.43 -7.95
C LEU A 9 1.05 -1.99 -8.97
N LYS A 10 2.20 -1.34 -9.06
CA LYS A 10 3.32 -1.82 -9.86
C LYS A 10 3.99 -2.96 -9.11
N LYS A 11 4.29 -4.06 -9.80
CA LYS A 11 4.93 -5.24 -9.21
C LYS A 11 6.41 -5.27 -9.54
N PHE A 12 7.20 -5.77 -8.61
CA PHE A 12 8.60 -6.08 -8.88
C PHE A 12 8.66 -7.28 -9.83
N ALA A 13 9.57 -7.25 -10.80
CA ALA A 13 9.63 -8.32 -11.80
C ALA A 13 10.10 -9.63 -11.14
N ALA A 14 9.42 -10.74 -11.40
CA ALA A 14 9.71 -12.03 -10.76
C ALA A 14 11.17 -12.50 -10.95
N ALA A 15 11.75 -12.21 -12.12
CA ALA A 15 13.16 -12.53 -12.40
C ALA A 15 14.12 -11.70 -11.52
N LYS A 16 13.79 -10.42 -11.27
CA LYS A 16 14.58 -9.55 -10.38
C LYS A 16 14.42 -9.97 -8.93
N GLN A 17 13.21 -10.39 -8.52
CA GLN A 17 12.95 -10.90 -7.18
C GLN A 17 13.77 -12.16 -6.89
N ARG A 18 13.74 -13.15 -7.80
CA ARG A 18 14.57 -14.36 -7.65
C ARG A 18 16.05 -14.03 -7.53
N ARG A 19 16.53 -13.08 -8.35
CA ARG A 19 17.93 -12.67 -8.29
C ARG A 19 18.28 -11.95 -6.98
N LEU A 20 17.35 -11.15 -6.45
CA LEU A 20 17.50 -10.52 -5.14
C LEU A 20 17.60 -11.58 -4.04
N ASP A 21 16.71 -12.58 -4.05
CA ASP A 21 16.68 -13.68 -3.07
C ASP A 21 18.01 -14.47 -3.09
N GLU A 22 18.50 -14.85 -4.28
CA GLU A 22 19.79 -15.54 -4.45
C GLU A 22 20.97 -14.71 -3.91
N LEU A 23 20.97 -13.40 -4.13
CA LEU A 23 22.05 -12.52 -3.67
C LEU A 23 22.02 -12.32 -2.16
N LEU A 24 20.82 -12.25 -1.56
CA LEU A 24 20.67 -12.18 -0.11
C LEU A 24 21.12 -13.48 0.56
N GLU A 25 20.82 -14.63 -0.04
CA GLU A 25 21.29 -15.93 0.44
C GLU A 25 22.84 -15.99 0.42
N LYS A 26 23.47 -15.64 -0.70
CA LYS A 26 24.94 -15.54 -0.78
C LYS A 26 25.54 -14.55 0.21
N ASN A 27 24.87 -13.42 0.46
CA ASN A 27 25.31 -12.44 1.45
C ASN A 27 25.30 -13.05 2.86
N ASN A 28 24.21 -13.74 3.20
CA ASN A 28 24.06 -14.42 4.48
C ASN A 28 25.09 -15.55 4.69
N GLU A 29 25.44 -16.26 3.62
CA GLU A 29 26.51 -17.27 3.62
C GLU A 29 27.93 -16.69 3.62
N GLY A 30 28.07 -15.37 3.42
CA GLY A 30 29.38 -14.70 3.30
C GLY A 30 30.13 -15.02 2.00
N THR A 31 29.45 -15.58 1.00
CA THR A 31 30.03 -15.98 -0.30
C THR A 31 29.85 -14.93 -1.39
N ILE A 32 29.18 -13.82 -1.07
CA ILE A 32 28.91 -12.73 -2.01
C ILE A 32 30.19 -12.00 -2.45
N THR A 33 30.31 -11.75 -3.76
CA THR A 33 31.42 -10.97 -4.32
C THR A 33 31.11 -9.47 -4.33
N ALA A 34 32.13 -8.61 -4.44
CA ALA A 34 31.93 -7.16 -4.47
C ALA A 34 31.01 -6.68 -5.63
N SER A 35 31.11 -7.31 -6.80
CA SER A 35 30.25 -7.01 -7.94
C SER A 35 28.79 -7.46 -7.70
N GLU A 36 28.61 -8.57 -7.01
CA GLU A 36 27.30 -9.06 -6.59
C GLU A 36 26.69 -8.18 -5.50
N THR A 37 27.49 -7.63 -4.57
CA THR A 37 27.04 -6.64 -3.59
C THR A 37 26.53 -5.38 -4.27
N ALA A 38 27.30 -4.82 -5.22
CA ALA A 38 26.84 -3.65 -5.98
C ALA A 38 25.53 -3.94 -6.73
N ARG A 39 25.37 -5.17 -7.26
CA ARG A 39 24.13 -5.59 -7.92
C ARG A 39 22.97 -5.76 -6.95
N LEU A 40 23.24 -6.26 -5.75
CA LEU A 40 22.27 -6.39 -4.67
C LEU A 40 21.75 -5.01 -4.25
N GLU A 41 22.64 -4.06 -4.00
CA GLU A 41 22.30 -2.66 -3.68
C GLU A 41 21.42 -2.03 -4.75
N GLN A 42 21.76 -2.24 -6.03
CA GLN A 42 20.93 -1.76 -7.14
C GLN A 42 19.51 -2.35 -7.12
N LEU A 43 19.38 -3.66 -6.89
CA LEU A 43 18.08 -4.33 -6.85
C LEU A 43 17.23 -3.87 -5.66
N VAL A 44 17.87 -3.63 -4.51
CA VAL A 44 17.18 -3.08 -3.32
C VAL A 44 16.69 -1.66 -3.60
N GLY A 45 17.53 -0.79 -4.16
CA GLY A 45 17.12 0.57 -4.53
C GLY A 45 15.93 0.60 -5.49
N GLU A 46 15.95 -0.25 -6.53
CA GLU A 46 14.80 -0.38 -7.44
C GLU A 46 13.52 -0.85 -6.73
N ALA A 47 13.63 -1.75 -5.75
CA ALA A 47 12.49 -2.23 -4.97
C ALA A 47 11.94 -1.15 -4.03
N GLU A 48 12.81 -0.34 -3.41
CA GLU A 48 12.42 0.80 -2.57
C GLU A 48 11.71 1.88 -3.37
N GLU A 49 12.22 2.26 -4.54
CA GLU A 49 11.57 3.21 -5.44
C GLU A 49 10.16 2.73 -5.82
N LEU A 50 10.02 1.44 -6.11
CA LEU A 50 8.74 0.83 -6.42
C LEU A 50 7.78 0.88 -5.22
N MET A 51 8.26 0.59 -4.02
CA MET A 51 7.50 0.67 -2.78
C MET A 51 6.98 2.09 -2.54
N VAL A 52 7.85 3.10 -2.65
CA VAL A 52 7.47 4.52 -2.48
C VAL A 52 6.44 4.93 -3.54
N ALA A 53 6.64 4.53 -4.80
CA ALA A 53 5.68 4.82 -5.86
C ALA A 53 4.30 4.20 -5.58
N ASN A 54 4.27 2.95 -5.11
CA ASN A 54 3.03 2.27 -4.74
C ASN A 54 2.36 2.91 -3.51
N ALA A 55 3.13 3.26 -2.48
CA ALA A 55 2.63 3.94 -1.29
C ALA A 55 1.95 5.28 -1.64
N ARG A 56 2.56 6.06 -2.54
CA ARG A 56 1.96 7.31 -3.05
C ARG A 56 0.64 7.07 -3.79
N LEU A 57 0.54 5.99 -4.57
CA LEU A 57 -0.72 5.63 -5.26
C LEU A 57 -1.81 5.27 -4.26
N VAL A 58 -1.47 4.52 -3.21
CA VAL A 58 -2.42 4.14 -2.15
C VAL A 58 -2.87 5.37 -1.35
N ALA A 59 -1.94 6.26 -0.97
CA ALA A 59 -2.26 7.49 -0.24
C ALA A 59 -3.25 8.37 -1.01
N ARG A 60 -2.98 8.63 -2.30
CA ARG A 60 -3.87 9.42 -3.16
C ARG A 60 -5.25 8.78 -3.32
N PHE A 61 -5.32 7.46 -3.38
CA PHE A 61 -6.60 6.76 -3.44
C PHE A 61 -7.39 6.91 -2.13
N ALA A 62 -6.71 6.79 -0.99
CA ALA A 62 -7.33 6.97 0.32
C ALA A 62 -7.86 8.40 0.54
N GLU A 63 -7.11 9.42 0.10
CA GLU A 63 -7.55 10.82 0.11
C GLU A 63 -8.84 11.02 -0.71
N ALA A 64 -8.87 10.49 -1.94
CA ALA A 64 -10.03 10.62 -2.84
C ALA A 64 -11.29 9.90 -2.32
N GLU A 65 -11.14 8.76 -1.64
CA GLU A 65 -12.26 8.06 -0.99
C GLU A 65 -12.74 8.79 0.28
N GLY A 66 -11.82 9.37 1.05
CA GLY A 66 -12.11 10.14 2.26
C GLY A 66 -12.92 11.41 1.99
N GLU A 67 -12.58 12.16 0.93
CA GLU A 67 -13.35 13.34 0.50
C GLU A 67 -14.78 12.98 0.03
N ASN A 68 -14.94 11.82 -0.60
CA ASN A 68 -16.24 11.34 -1.06
C ASN A 68 -17.18 10.92 0.10
N SER A 69 -16.61 10.53 1.25
CA SER A 69 -17.40 10.15 2.44
C SER A 69 -17.95 11.35 3.22
N ALA A 70 -17.27 12.50 3.21
CA ALA A 70 -17.75 13.71 3.89
C ALA A 70 -19.04 14.27 3.28
N ALA A 71 -19.26 14.07 1.97
CA ALA A 71 -20.48 14.52 1.29
C ALA A 71 -21.73 13.64 1.59
N ALA A 72 -21.54 12.47 2.20
CA ALA A 72 -22.63 11.52 2.52
C ALA A 72 -23.05 11.52 4.00
N ALA A 73 -22.42 12.35 4.85
CA ALA A 73 -22.79 12.51 6.24
C ALA A 73 -24.06 13.37 6.38
N VAL A 74 -25.20 12.80 5.98
CA VAL A 74 -26.51 13.31 6.38
C VAL A 74 -26.61 13.16 7.90
N PRO A 75 -26.96 14.22 8.67
CA PRO A 75 -27.19 14.06 10.09
C PRO A 75 -28.39 13.15 10.29
N ALA A 76 -28.17 11.95 10.82
CA ALA A 76 -29.25 11.09 11.27
C ALA A 76 -29.88 11.73 12.52
N THR A 77 -30.92 12.56 12.32
CA THR A 77 -31.84 12.90 13.40
C THR A 77 -32.54 11.62 13.86
N VAL A 78 -32.01 11.00 14.91
CA VAL A 78 -32.67 9.91 15.62
C VAL A 78 -33.89 10.49 16.33
N TRP A 79 -35.08 10.26 15.79
CA TRP A 79 -36.34 10.51 16.50
C TRP A 79 -36.57 9.38 17.51
N VAL A 80 -36.24 9.63 18.77
CA VAL A 80 -36.65 8.76 19.88
C VAL A 80 -38.11 9.07 20.21
N LYS A 81 -39.01 8.08 20.10
CA LYS A 81 -40.36 8.18 20.65
C LYS A 81 -40.30 8.07 22.18
N PRO A 82 -40.87 8.99 22.96
CA PRO A 82 -40.99 8.82 24.40
C PRO A 82 -42.19 7.92 24.69
N GLU A 83 -41.95 6.62 24.84
CA GLU A 83 -42.97 5.71 25.38
C GLU A 83 -42.98 5.85 26.91
N HIS A 84 -43.86 6.74 27.35
CA HIS A 84 -44.57 6.77 28.63
C HIS A 84 -43.75 6.55 29.91
N ALA A 85 -43.28 7.66 30.47
CA ALA A 85 -43.23 7.83 31.91
C ALA A 85 -44.66 7.76 32.50
N GLY A 86 -44.87 6.84 33.45
CA GLY A 86 -45.96 6.90 34.44
C GLY A 86 -47.17 6.01 34.15
N ARG A 87 -47.30 4.90 34.88
CA ARG A 87 -48.03 4.86 36.15
C ARG A 87 -47.66 3.63 36.97
#